data_AF-A0A7Z9A5G7-F1
#
_entry.id   AF-A0A7Z9A5G7-F1
#
_cell.length_a   1.000
_cell.length_b   1.000
_cell.length_c   1.000
_cell.angle_alpha   90.00
_cell.angle_beta   90.00
_cell.angle_gamma   90.00
#
_symmetry.space_group_name_H-M   'P 1'
#
loop_
_entity.id
_entity.type
_entity.pdbx_description
1 polymer ?
#
loop_
_entity_poly.entity_id
_entity_poly.type
_entity_poly.pdbx_seq_one_letter_code
_entity_poly.pdbx_strand_id
1 'polypeptide(L)'
;MTAENKGFSRRKLLKAGAVGVPTAGLLAFGSTLVTAAPANAISTDGWWGSETSAGFQRFMNAVMGANLVVDGVISSQDAAMQTWCPGIVGGWEWVPYYQATGSPTITYMHKWLGNKATNGKFSPTDIASLQKHYGVSVDGSLDGPSQTIKALQNEINQWV
;
A
#
# COMPACT_ATOMS: atom_id res chain seq x y z
N MET A 1 -3.29 63.36 -34.09
CA MET A 1 -3.02 62.97 -32.68
C MET A 1 -1.91 61.93 -32.68
N THR A 2 -0.73 62.40 -32.28
CA THR A 2 0.35 61.83 -31.44
C THR A 2 0.48 60.31 -31.19
N ALA A 3 1.73 59.85 -31.39
CA ALA A 3 2.53 58.76 -30.77
C ALA A 3 2.13 57.29 -31.02
N GLU A 4 2.90 56.49 -31.76
CA GLU A 4 4.25 55.92 -31.51
C GLU A 4 4.31 54.86 -30.40
N ASN A 5 4.71 53.63 -30.78
CA ASN A 5 5.67 52.75 -30.08
C ASN A 5 5.95 51.56 -31.04
N LYS A 6 7.04 51.56 -31.83
CA LYS A 6 8.41 51.10 -31.47
C LYS A 6 8.39 49.80 -30.65
N GLY A 7 8.91 48.66 -31.10
CA GLY A 7 9.69 48.41 -32.30
C GLY A 7 10.29 47.01 -32.33
N PHE A 8 11.19 46.87 -33.29
CA PHE A 8 12.20 45.83 -33.48
C PHE A 8 11.80 44.43 -33.97
N SER A 9 11.83 44.39 -35.30
CA SER A 9 11.98 43.23 -36.16
C SER A 9 13.41 42.65 -36.13
N ARG A 10 13.52 41.41 -36.65
CA ARG A 10 14.67 40.75 -37.30
C ARG A 10 15.74 40.13 -36.41
N ARG A 11 15.71 38.79 -36.38
CA ARG A 11 16.80 37.86 -36.79
C ARG A 11 16.25 36.44 -36.62
N LYS A 12 15.71 35.78 -37.64
CA LYS A 12 16.40 35.13 -38.78
C LYS A 12 17.51 34.19 -38.30
N LEU A 13 17.20 32.90 -38.15
CA LEU A 13 18.03 31.83 -38.73
C LEU A 13 17.27 30.49 -38.79
N LEU A 14 16.92 30.08 -40.00
CA LEU A 14 16.66 28.70 -40.39
C LEU A 14 18.00 28.07 -40.80
N LYS A 15 18.27 26.82 -40.38
CA LYS A 15 19.10 25.77 -41.03
C LYS A 15 19.33 24.65 -39.99
N ALA A 16 18.94 23.38 -40.17
CA ALA A 16 19.20 22.38 -41.23
C ALA A 16 20.24 21.33 -40.76
N GLY A 17 19.89 20.04 -40.89
CA GLY A 17 20.76 18.86 -40.69
C GLY A 17 20.80 18.34 -39.24
N ALA A 18 20.72 17.05 -38.91
CA ALA A 18 20.94 15.85 -39.70
C ALA A 18 20.24 14.61 -39.08
N VAL A 19 20.03 13.64 -39.96
CA VAL A 19 19.66 12.22 -39.76
C VAL A 19 20.41 11.57 -38.59
N GLY A 20 19.71 10.72 -37.83
CA GLY A 20 20.32 9.83 -36.84
C GLY A 20 19.35 8.80 -36.27
N VAL A 21 19.02 7.77 -37.05
CA VAL A 21 18.50 6.48 -36.56
C VAL A 21 19.33 5.41 -37.29
N PRO A 22 19.64 4.21 -36.76
CA PRO A 22 19.72 3.72 -35.37
C PRO A 22 21.15 3.21 -35.04
N THR A 23 21.48 3.00 -33.76
CA THR A 23 22.55 2.05 -33.41
C THR A 23 22.03 1.07 -32.38
N ALA A 24 21.80 -0.16 -32.84
CA ALA A 24 21.62 -1.32 -32.00
C ALA A 24 22.84 -1.48 -31.08
N GLY A 25 22.67 -1.13 -29.81
CA GLY A 25 23.53 -1.56 -28.72
C GLY A 25 22.90 -2.79 -28.07
N LEU A 26 23.08 -3.93 -28.72
CA LEU A 26 22.78 -5.24 -28.15
C LEU A 26 23.75 -5.47 -26.98
N LEU A 27 23.30 -5.25 -25.74
CA LEU A 27 23.89 -5.88 -24.57
C LEU A 27 22.99 -7.06 -24.18
N ALA A 28 23.36 -8.22 -24.70
CA ALA A 28 22.92 -9.50 -24.16
C ALA A 28 23.62 -9.73 -22.82
N PHE A 29 22.88 -10.03 -21.76
CA PHE A 29 23.07 -11.18 -20.87
C PHE A 29 22.21 -11.04 -19.61
N GLY A 30 21.35 -12.03 -19.39
CA GLY A 30 20.56 -12.19 -18.17
C GLY A 30 19.09 -12.01 -18.43
N SER A 31 18.35 -13.10 -18.53
CA SER A 31 16.90 -13.15 -18.46
C SER A 31 16.42 -12.74 -17.07
N THR A 32 16.69 -11.51 -16.64
CA THR A 32 15.90 -10.89 -15.58
C THR A 32 14.60 -10.52 -16.23
N LEU A 33 13.60 -11.39 -16.04
CA LEU A 33 12.20 -11.01 -16.13
C LEU A 33 12.10 -9.69 -15.35
N VAL A 34 11.96 -8.57 -16.07
CA VAL A 34 11.50 -7.33 -15.45
C VAL A 34 10.07 -7.64 -15.07
N THR A 35 9.89 -8.18 -13.86
CA THR A 35 8.57 -8.35 -13.28
C THR A 35 7.98 -6.95 -13.23
N ALA A 36 7.07 -6.67 -14.16
CA ALA A 36 6.31 -5.44 -14.14
C ALA A 36 5.67 -5.35 -12.75
N ALA A 37 5.79 -4.18 -12.11
CA ALA A 37 5.11 -3.96 -10.84
C ALA A 37 3.63 -4.34 -11.02
N PRO A 38 3.03 -5.06 -10.07
CA PRO A 38 1.66 -5.49 -10.20
C PRO A 38 0.76 -4.28 -10.44
N ALA A 39 -0.26 -4.46 -11.28
CA ALA A 39 -1.14 -3.36 -11.71
C ALA A 39 -1.86 -2.69 -10.53
N ASN A 40 -1.90 -3.34 -9.37
CA ASN A 40 -2.50 -2.85 -8.14
C ASN A 40 -1.51 -2.64 -6.99
N ALA A 41 -0.22 -2.50 -7.28
CA ALA A 41 0.78 -2.24 -6.25
C ALA A 41 0.41 -0.96 -5.45
N ILE A 42 0.50 -1.05 -4.13
CA ILE A 42 0.23 0.03 -3.19
C ILE A 42 1.54 0.66 -2.70
N SER A 43 1.46 1.88 -2.16
CA SER A 43 2.58 2.55 -1.49
C SER A 43 3.09 1.73 -0.29
N THR A 44 4.41 1.69 -0.10
CA THR A 44 5.09 1.00 1.01
C THR A 44 5.69 2.01 1.97
N ASP A 45 4.85 2.87 2.52
CA ASP A 45 5.22 4.03 3.34
C ASP A 45 5.17 3.78 4.85
N GLY A 46 4.60 2.65 5.29
CA GLY A 46 4.43 2.31 6.70
C GLY A 46 3.21 2.96 7.34
N TRP A 47 2.31 3.51 6.53
CA TRP A 47 1.03 4.04 6.97
C TRP A 47 -0.10 3.16 6.45
N TRP A 48 -1.01 2.78 7.34
CA TRP A 48 -2.14 1.95 6.95
C TRP A 48 -3.32 2.85 6.57
N GLY A 49 -3.58 2.94 5.27
CA GLY A 49 -4.75 3.59 4.68
C GLY A 49 -5.74 2.61 4.06
N SER A 50 -6.73 3.14 3.33
CA SER A 50 -7.73 2.33 2.61
C SER A 50 -7.11 1.45 1.52
N GLU A 51 -6.04 1.91 0.86
CA GLU A 51 -5.30 1.11 -0.12
C GLU A 51 -4.65 -0.11 0.54
N THR A 52 -4.04 0.06 1.72
CA THR A 52 -3.49 -1.06 2.50
C THR A 52 -4.58 -2.04 2.90
N SER A 53 -5.76 -1.56 3.34
CA SER A 53 -6.89 -2.43 3.67
C SER A 53 -7.43 -3.20 2.45
N ALA A 54 -7.56 -2.54 1.29
CA ALA A 54 -8.02 -3.16 0.05
C ALA A 54 -7.00 -4.21 -0.45
N GLY A 55 -5.72 -3.86 -0.41
CA GLY A 55 -4.63 -4.78 -0.71
C GLY A 55 -4.62 -5.98 0.23
N PHE A 56 -4.86 -5.77 1.53
CA PHE A 56 -4.92 -6.84 2.52
C PHE A 56 -6.10 -7.79 2.27
N GLN A 57 -7.27 -7.28 1.89
CA GLN A 57 -8.42 -8.10 1.49
C GLN A 57 -8.10 -8.96 0.26
N ARG A 58 -7.45 -8.39 -0.77
CA ARG A 58 -7.00 -9.13 -1.96
C ARG A 58 -5.97 -10.21 -1.60
N PHE A 59 -5.01 -9.86 -0.77
CA PHE A 59 -3.99 -10.78 -0.26
C PHE A 59 -4.62 -11.96 0.47
N MET A 60 -5.57 -11.70 1.39
CA MET A 60 -6.33 -12.77 2.07
C MET A 60 -7.13 -13.63 1.09
N ASN A 61 -7.74 -13.03 0.06
CA ASN A 61 -8.42 -13.80 -0.98
C ASN A 61 -7.45 -14.71 -1.75
N ALA A 62 -6.26 -14.21 -2.09
CA ALA A 62 -5.25 -14.95 -2.84
C ALA A 62 -4.59 -16.08 -2.04
N VAL A 63 -4.15 -15.80 -0.80
CA VAL A 63 -3.35 -16.74 0.00
C VAL A 63 -4.21 -17.69 0.83
N MET A 64 -5.35 -17.22 1.33
CA MET A 64 -6.22 -18.01 2.20
C MET A 64 -7.45 -18.56 1.48
N GLY A 65 -7.62 -18.25 0.18
CA GLY A 65 -8.85 -18.56 -0.55
C GLY A 65 -10.07 -17.87 0.07
N ALA A 66 -9.86 -16.71 0.71
CA ALA A 66 -10.95 -15.96 1.30
C ALA A 66 -11.87 -15.43 0.19
N ASN A 67 -13.16 -15.29 0.49
CA ASN A 67 -14.15 -14.71 -0.43
C ASN A 67 -14.60 -13.34 0.12
N LEU A 68 -13.63 -12.48 0.42
CA LEU A 68 -13.86 -11.15 0.96
C LEU A 68 -14.25 -10.18 -0.14
N VAL A 69 -15.17 -9.28 0.18
CA VAL A 69 -15.40 -8.08 -0.61
C VAL A 69 -14.19 -7.17 -0.44
N VAL A 70 -13.69 -6.62 -1.55
CA VAL A 70 -12.58 -5.68 -1.55
C VAL A 70 -13.16 -4.26 -1.56
N ASP A 71 -13.46 -3.74 -0.38
CA ASP A 71 -14.02 -2.40 -0.17
C ASP A 71 -13.01 -1.41 0.45
N GLY A 72 -11.83 -1.88 0.85
CA GLY A 72 -10.80 -1.05 1.46
C GLY A 72 -11.10 -0.64 2.90
N VAL A 73 -12.01 -1.33 3.58
CA VAL A 73 -12.41 -1.03 4.96
C VAL A 73 -12.30 -2.28 5.84
N ILE A 74 -11.56 -2.16 6.93
CA ILE A 74 -11.61 -3.13 8.04
C ILE A 74 -12.75 -2.72 8.97
N SER A 75 -13.86 -3.45 8.90
CA SER A 75 -15.13 -3.07 9.53
C SER A 75 -15.18 -3.33 11.05
N SER A 76 -15.99 -2.53 11.74
CA SER A 76 -16.51 -2.77 13.09
C SER A 76 -15.45 -3.13 14.14
N GLN A 77 -14.38 -2.34 14.21
CA GLN A 77 -13.26 -2.51 15.14
C GLN A 77 -13.40 -1.57 16.34
N ASP A 78 -12.91 -2.01 17.51
CA ASP A 78 -12.97 -1.21 18.73
C ASP A 78 -12.09 0.04 18.61
N ALA A 79 -12.69 1.22 18.75
CA ALA A 79 -12.01 2.50 18.71
C ALA A 79 -10.87 2.62 19.75
N ALA A 80 -10.92 1.89 20.87
CA ALA A 80 -9.84 1.88 21.86
C ALA A 80 -8.50 1.40 21.27
N MET A 81 -8.56 0.58 20.20
CA MET A 81 -7.39 0.03 19.54
C MET A 81 -6.54 1.08 18.83
N GLN A 82 -7.12 2.24 18.47
CA GLN A 82 -6.39 3.35 17.85
C GLN A 82 -5.20 3.82 18.70
N THR A 83 -5.28 3.71 20.02
CA THR A 83 -4.17 4.04 20.95
C THR A 83 -2.91 3.24 20.66
N TRP A 84 -3.06 2.00 20.21
CA TRP A 84 -1.97 1.08 19.87
C TRP A 84 -1.66 1.07 18.37
N CYS A 85 -2.36 1.90 17.59
CA CYS A 85 -2.31 1.90 16.13
C CYS A 85 -2.19 3.30 15.54
N PRO A 86 -1.26 4.14 16.01
CA PRO A 86 -1.11 5.51 15.47
C PRO A 86 -0.69 5.53 13.98
N GLY A 87 -0.12 4.43 13.46
CA GLY A 87 0.18 4.25 12.05
C GLY A 87 -1.03 3.94 11.16
N ILE A 88 -2.21 3.70 11.74
CA ILE A 88 -3.46 3.52 10.99
C ILE A 88 -4.12 4.90 10.80
N VAL A 89 -4.05 5.39 9.56
CA VAL A 89 -4.54 6.72 9.17
C VAL A 89 -5.83 6.67 8.36
N GLY A 90 -6.26 5.49 7.92
CA GLY A 90 -7.52 5.29 7.21
C GLY A 90 -7.79 3.83 6.85
N GLY A 91 -8.93 3.56 6.21
CA GLY A 91 -9.29 2.20 5.79
C GLY A 91 -9.81 1.30 6.91
N TRP A 92 -10.26 1.89 8.02
CA TRP A 92 -10.79 1.21 9.20
C TRP A 92 -12.08 1.90 9.65
N GLU A 93 -13.07 1.10 10.04
CA GLU A 93 -14.28 1.57 10.71
C GLU A 93 -14.11 1.36 12.21
N TRP A 94 -13.90 2.46 12.93
CA TRP A 94 -13.79 2.47 14.38
C TRP A 94 -15.15 2.72 15.02
N VAL A 95 -15.56 1.81 15.90
CA VAL A 95 -16.83 1.88 16.64
C VAL A 95 -16.59 1.74 18.14
N PRO A 96 -17.51 2.20 19.00
CA PRO A 96 -17.41 1.95 20.44
C PRO A 96 -17.32 0.45 20.76
N TYR A 97 -16.59 0.08 21.82
CA TYR A 97 -16.36 -1.32 22.24
C TYR A 97 -17.62 -2.22 22.19
N TYR A 98 -18.75 -1.73 22.68
CA TYR A 98 -20.02 -2.48 22.73
C TYR A 98 -20.67 -2.71 21.36
N GLN A 99 -20.25 -1.96 20.34
CA GLN A 99 -20.71 -2.07 18.95
C GLN A 99 -19.70 -2.79 18.06
N ALA A 100 -18.46 -2.99 18.53
CA ALA A 100 -17.46 -3.72 17.78
C ALA A 100 -17.89 -5.19 17.64
N THR A 101 -18.25 -5.58 16.43
CA THR A 101 -18.63 -6.96 16.08
C THR A 101 -17.50 -7.73 15.40
N GLY A 102 -16.46 -7.03 14.93
CA GLY A 102 -15.35 -7.61 14.19
C GLY A 102 -15.59 -7.68 12.68
N SER A 103 -14.52 -7.93 11.91
CA SER A 103 -14.57 -8.05 10.45
C SER A 103 -14.16 -9.45 9.98
N PRO A 104 -14.73 -9.92 8.86
CA PRO A 104 -14.27 -11.13 8.19
C PRO A 104 -12.78 -11.07 7.82
N THR A 105 -12.29 -9.90 7.40
CA THR A 105 -10.87 -9.70 7.07
C THR A 105 -9.96 -10.05 8.24
N ILE A 106 -10.28 -9.57 9.44
CA ILE A 106 -9.51 -9.90 10.65
C ILE A 106 -9.68 -11.37 11.06
N THR A 107 -10.85 -11.97 10.85
CA THR A 107 -11.01 -13.42 11.05
C THR A 107 -10.06 -14.23 10.16
N TYR A 108 -9.85 -13.83 8.90
CA TYR A 108 -8.88 -14.49 8.04
C TYR A 108 -7.43 -14.15 8.41
N MET A 109 -7.16 -12.94 8.88
CA MET A 109 -5.86 -12.59 9.47
C MET A 109 -5.51 -13.52 10.64
N HIS A 110 -6.47 -13.79 11.53
CA HIS A 110 -6.26 -14.72 12.65
C HIS A 110 -5.86 -16.10 12.14
N LYS A 111 -6.56 -16.63 11.12
CA LYS A 111 -6.24 -17.92 10.51
C LYS A 111 -4.86 -17.92 9.85
N TRP A 112 -4.55 -16.88 9.09
CA TRP A 112 -3.28 -16.73 8.38
C TRP A 112 -2.08 -16.68 9.34
N LEU A 113 -2.22 -15.98 10.47
CA LEU A 113 -1.19 -15.92 11.51
C LEU A 113 -1.18 -17.12 12.46
N GLY A 114 -2.12 -18.05 12.33
CA GLY A 114 -2.28 -19.18 13.25
C GLY A 114 -2.77 -18.78 14.65
N ASN A 115 -3.42 -17.63 14.79
CA ASN A 115 -4.03 -17.18 16.04
C ASN A 115 -5.30 -18.02 16.33
N LYS A 116 -5.57 -18.26 17.62
CA LYS A 116 -6.77 -19.02 18.06
C LYS A 116 -8.06 -18.19 18.04
N ALA A 117 -7.94 -16.87 18.01
CA ALA A 117 -9.08 -15.97 17.98
C ALA A 117 -9.86 -16.14 16.66
N THR A 118 -11.18 -16.05 16.73
CA THR A 118 -12.08 -16.13 15.57
C THR A 118 -13.14 -15.04 15.57
N ASN A 119 -13.09 -14.14 16.56
CA ASN A 119 -14.07 -13.08 16.76
C ASN A 119 -13.97 -11.94 15.75
N GLY A 120 -12.96 -11.94 14.85
CA GLY A 120 -12.75 -10.89 13.86
C GLY A 120 -12.40 -9.53 14.46
N LYS A 121 -12.04 -9.47 15.75
CA LYS A 121 -11.65 -8.24 16.44
C LYS A 121 -10.14 -8.13 16.49
N PHE A 122 -9.63 -6.99 16.04
CA PHE A 122 -8.23 -6.66 16.09
C PHE A 122 -7.82 -6.35 17.52
N SER A 123 -6.64 -6.82 17.91
CA SER A 123 -6.15 -6.73 19.28
C SER A 123 -4.63 -6.56 19.33
N PRO A 124 -4.06 -6.17 20.48
CA PRO A 124 -2.60 -6.11 20.63
C PRO A 124 -1.90 -7.44 20.36
N THR A 125 -2.58 -8.57 20.58
CA THR A 125 -2.07 -9.90 20.22
C THR A 125 -1.88 -10.05 18.72
N ASP A 126 -2.77 -9.48 17.91
CA ASP A 126 -2.68 -9.53 16.46
C ASP A 126 -1.51 -8.69 15.94
N ILE A 127 -1.25 -7.54 16.56
CA ILE A 127 -0.06 -6.72 16.27
C ILE A 127 1.21 -7.51 16.60
N ALA A 128 1.28 -8.10 17.78
CA ALA A 128 2.43 -8.89 18.18
C ALA A 128 2.66 -10.09 17.24
N SER A 129 1.60 -10.75 16.78
CA SER A 129 1.68 -11.82 15.79
C SER A 129 2.19 -11.31 14.43
N LEU A 130 1.74 -10.13 13.95
CA LEU A 130 2.29 -9.51 12.74
C LEU A 130 3.78 -9.19 12.88
N GLN A 131 4.18 -8.56 13.98
CA GLN A 131 5.57 -8.22 14.25
C GLN A 131 6.45 -9.46 14.24
N LYS A 132 6.01 -10.51 14.94
CA LYS A 132 6.71 -11.80 14.95
C LYS A 132 6.76 -12.43 13.56
N HIS A 133 5.67 -12.38 12.80
CA HIS A 133 5.60 -12.93 11.44
C HIS A 133 6.64 -12.28 10.52
N TYR A 134 6.80 -10.96 10.61
CA TYR A 134 7.75 -10.21 9.80
C TYR A 134 9.17 -10.10 10.40
N GLY A 135 9.43 -10.70 11.56
CA GLY A 135 10.71 -10.58 12.25
C GLY A 135 11.03 -9.16 12.75
N VAL A 136 10.00 -8.34 12.96
CA VAL A 136 10.11 -7.01 13.58
C VAL A 136 10.08 -7.14 15.10
N SER A 137 10.73 -6.22 15.81
CA SER A 137 10.66 -6.17 17.28
C SER A 137 9.21 -6.11 17.74
N VAL A 138 8.86 -6.91 18.75
CA VAL A 138 7.49 -7.00 19.27
C VAL A 138 7.31 -5.97 20.38
N ASP A 139 6.61 -4.88 20.06
CA ASP A 139 6.21 -3.84 21.02
C ASP A 139 4.67 -3.74 21.17
N GLY A 140 3.92 -4.47 20.35
CA GLY A 140 2.45 -4.47 20.39
C GLY A 140 1.80 -3.18 19.87
N SER A 141 2.56 -2.32 19.17
CA SER A 141 2.10 -1.10 18.54
C SER A 141 2.31 -1.13 17.02
N LEU A 142 1.37 -0.55 16.28
CA LEU A 142 1.58 -0.18 14.88
C LEU A 142 1.89 1.30 14.83
N ASP A 143 3.15 1.64 15.09
CA ASP A 143 3.63 3.03 15.12
C ASP A 143 3.48 3.75 13.78
N GLY A 144 3.49 5.09 13.78
CA GLY A 144 3.46 5.89 12.55
C GLY A 144 4.81 6.56 12.30
N PRO A 145 5.58 6.23 11.25
CA PRO A 145 5.43 5.09 10.32
C PRO A 145 5.91 3.75 10.90
N SER A 146 5.20 2.65 10.60
CA SER A 146 5.50 1.32 11.16
C SER A 146 6.35 0.49 10.20
N GLN A 147 7.39 -0.15 10.73
CA GLN A 147 8.12 -1.19 10.00
C GLN A 147 7.25 -2.42 9.71
N THR A 148 6.36 -2.78 10.65
CA THR A 148 5.39 -3.87 10.47
C THR A 148 4.42 -3.57 9.34
N ILE A 149 3.90 -2.34 9.26
CA ILE A 149 3.01 -1.94 8.15
C ILE A 149 3.77 -1.96 6.83
N LYS A 150 5.02 -1.48 6.78
CA LYS A 150 5.85 -1.57 5.55
C LYS A 150 6.05 -3.00 5.10
N ALA A 151 6.34 -3.92 6.02
CA ALA A 151 6.52 -5.33 5.71
C ALA A 151 5.23 -5.94 5.15
N LEU A 152 4.08 -5.62 5.75
CA LEU A 152 2.76 -6.02 5.25
C LEU A 152 2.49 -5.46 3.85
N GLN A 153 2.73 -4.17 3.61
CA GLN A 153 2.54 -3.54 2.29
C GLN A 153 3.44 -4.20 1.22
N ASN A 154 4.70 -4.51 1.57
CA ASN A 154 5.61 -5.23 0.68
C ASN A 154 5.10 -6.63 0.35
N GLU A 155 4.56 -7.35 1.34
CA GLU A 155 3.99 -8.68 1.10
C GLU A 155 2.74 -8.59 0.24
N ILE A 156 1.79 -7.69 0.56
CA ILE A 156 0.60 -7.43 -0.26
C ILE A 156 0.98 -7.21 -1.72
N ASN A 157 2.01 -6.40 -1.98
CA ASN A 157 2.51 -6.11 -3.32
C ASN A 157 3.06 -7.32 -4.09
N GLN A 158 3.22 -8.48 -3.47
CA GLN A 158 3.57 -9.72 -4.18
C GLN A 158 2.35 -10.45 -4.73
N TRP A 159 1.14 -10.06 -4.32
CA TRP A 159 -0.11 -10.81 -4.57
C TRP A 159 -1.24 -10.01 -5.23
N VAL A 160 -1.10 -8.67 -5.32
CA VAL A 160 -2.12 -7.78 -5.91
C VAL A 160 -1.88 -7.51 -7.38
#